data_AF-A0A2J7QFH5-F1
#
_entry.id   AF-A0A2J7QFH5-F1
#
_cell.length_a   1.000
_cell.length_b   1.000
_cell.length_c   1.000
_cell.angle_alpha   90.00
_cell.angle_beta   90.00
_cell.angle_gamma   90.00
#
_symmetry.space_group_name_H-M   'P 1'
#
loop_
_entity.id
_entity.type
_entity.pdbx_description
1 polymer ?
#
loop_
_entity_poly.entity_id
_entity_poly.type
_entity_poly.pdbx_seq_one_letter_code
_entity_poly.pdbx_strand_id
1 'polypeptide(L)'
;MLCAVVCSLIVTNLAQNMSSFIKRDSTRRSDDTMDDDTDDKDDTKRKSRNLSEKKRRDQFNMLINELSSMVSTNSRKMDKSTVLKSTISFLKNHDEIAVQSRAHEIQEDWKPSFLSNEEFTHLILEALDGFIMVFSSSGRIFYASESITSLLGHLPSDLLNMTMYDLVFEEDQSEFYNVLLSPANTLDAMNDSDAK
;
A
#
# COMPACT_ATOMS: atom_id res chain seq x y z
N MET A 1 8.04 7.58 -5.48
CA MET A 1 6.61 7.89 -5.23
C MET A 1 5.68 6.68 -5.38
N LEU A 2 5.67 5.92 -6.50
CA LEU A 2 4.75 4.76 -6.63
C LEU A 2 4.92 3.68 -5.55
N CYS A 3 6.15 3.38 -5.13
CA CYS A 3 6.38 2.40 -4.06
C CYS A 3 5.75 2.82 -2.72
N ALA A 4 5.67 4.14 -2.45
CA ALA A 4 5.07 4.67 -1.23
C ALA A 4 3.53 4.65 -1.31
N VAL A 5 2.96 4.97 -2.49
CA VAL A 5 1.51 4.95 -2.71
C VAL A 5 0.96 3.52 -2.64
N VAL A 6 1.64 2.56 -3.26
CA VAL A 6 1.26 1.13 -3.21
C VAL A 6 1.38 0.57 -1.78
N CYS A 7 2.39 0.98 -1.00
CA CYS A 7 2.50 0.62 0.41
C CYS A 7 1.34 1.18 1.26
N SER A 8 0.98 2.46 1.09
CA SER A 8 -0.13 3.08 1.82
C SER A 8 -1.49 2.42 1.56
N LEU A 9 -1.74 1.95 0.34
CA LEU A 9 -2.98 1.23 -0.03
C LEU A 9 -3.11 -0.15 0.62
N ILE A 10 -1.99 -0.85 0.83
CA ILE A 10 -1.96 -2.16 1.49
C ILE A 10 -2.18 -2.01 3.00
N VAL A 11 -1.55 -1.01 3.62
CA VAL A 11 -1.64 -0.77 5.08
C VAL A 11 -3.04 -0.30 5.49
N THR A 12 -3.67 0.58 4.70
CA THR A 12 -5.04 1.08 4.98
C THR A 12 -6.09 -0.03 4.88
N ASN A 13 -5.98 -0.93 3.90
CA ASN A 13 -6.86 -2.10 3.79
C ASN A 13 -6.74 -3.05 4.99
N LEU A 14 -5.53 -3.26 5.50
CA LEU A 14 -5.28 -4.14 6.65
C LEU A 14 -5.93 -3.59 7.95
N ALA A 15 -5.85 -2.27 8.15
CA ALA A 15 -6.43 -1.59 9.32
C ALA A 15 -7.96 -1.60 9.32
N GLN A 16 -8.59 -1.41 8.16
CA GLN A 16 -10.05 -1.43 8.02
C GLN A 16 -10.65 -2.83 8.25
N ASN A 17 -9.92 -3.89 7.86
CA ASN A 17 -10.40 -5.27 8.01
C ASN A 17 -10.42 -5.74 9.48
N MET A 18 -9.49 -5.26 10.33
CA MET A 18 -9.50 -5.57 11.77
C MET A 18 -10.63 -4.87 12.55
N SER A 19 -10.99 -3.64 12.17
CA SER A 19 -12.03 -2.86 12.87
C SER A 19 -13.44 -3.43 12.67
N SER A 20 -13.70 -4.02 11.50
CA SER A 20 -15.01 -4.61 11.18
C SER A 20 -15.32 -5.92 11.94
N PHE A 21 -14.29 -6.60 12.46
CA PHE A 21 -14.43 -7.91 13.12
C PHE A 21 -14.79 -7.82 14.61
N ILE A 22 -14.48 -6.70 15.28
CA ILE A 22 -14.75 -6.51 16.72
C ILE A 22 -16.25 -6.30 17.01
N LYS A 23 -17.08 -6.02 16.00
CA LYS A 23 -18.47 -5.55 16.19
C LYS A 23 -19.56 -6.64 16.06
N ARG A 24 -19.22 -7.92 15.89
CA ARG A 24 -20.21 -9.00 15.70
C ARG A 24 -19.99 -10.18 16.64
N ASP A 25 -20.29 -10.02 17.91
CA ASP A 25 -20.80 -11.14 18.72
C ASP A 25 -21.56 -10.64 19.95
N SER A 26 -22.83 -10.28 19.77
CA SER A 26 -23.77 -10.28 20.89
C SER A 26 -25.12 -10.76 20.39
N THR A 27 -25.51 -11.96 20.81
CA THR A 27 -26.85 -12.33 21.32
C THR A 27 -26.85 -13.85 21.57
N ARG A 28 -26.83 -14.27 22.84
CA ARG A 28 -27.10 -15.66 23.24
C ARG A 28 -28.51 -15.72 23.82
N ARG A 29 -29.35 -16.63 23.31
CA ARG A 29 -30.62 -17.04 23.93
C ARG A 29 -30.41 -18.38 24.64
N SER A 30 -30.90 -18.44 25.87
CA SER A 30 -30.97 -19.64 26.71
C SER A 30 -32.27 -20.39 26.42
N ASP A 31 -32.23 -21.72 26.40
CA ASP A 31 -33.43 -22.54 26.57
C ASP A 31 -33.07 -23.80 27.37
N ASP A 32 -33.76 -23.98 28.49
CA ASP A 32 -33.58 -25.05 29.47
C ASP A 32 -34.60 -26.16 29.20
N THR A 33 -34.14 -27.40 29.04
CA THR A 33 -34.98 -28.60 29.28
C THR A 33 -34.13 -29.77 29.78
N MET A 34 -34.55 -30.32 30.92
CA MET A 34 -34.01 -31.52 31.56
C MET A 34 -34.50 -32.78 30.83
N ASP A 35 -33.61 -33.75 30.60
CA ASP A 35 -33.88 -35.19 30.75
C ASP A 35 -32.67 -36.04 30.30
N ASP A 36 -32.33 -36.98 31.20
CA ASP A 36 -31.77 -38.34 31.11
C ASP A 36 -30.63 -38.77 30.14
N ASP A 37 -29.82 -37.86 29.60
CA ASP A 37 -28.62 -38.19 28.77
C ASP A 37 -27.37 -37.41 29.20
N THR A 38 -26.92 -37.56 30.44
CA THR A 38 -25.87 -36.70 31.03
C THR A 38 -24.49 -36.84 30.36
N ASP A 39 -24.11 -38.04 29.91
CA ASP A 39 -22.78 -38.30 29.32
C ASP A 39 -22.70 -37.88 27.83
N ASP A 40 -23.72 -38.16 27.02
CA ASP A 40 -23.74 -37.80 25.59
C ASP A 40 -23.91 -36.28 25.35
N LYS A 41 -24.64 -35.58 26.22
CA LYS A 41 -24.73 -34.11 26.20
C LYS A 41 -23.39 -33.46 26.57
N ASP A 42 -22.64 -33.98 27.54
CA ASP A 42 -21.33 -33.46 27.90
C ASP A 42 -20.31 -33.70 26.77
N ASP A 43 -20.31 -34.89 26.16
CA ASP A 43 -19.44 -35.19 25.02
C ASP A 43 -19.75 -34.32 23.79
N THR A 44 -21.02 -34.06 23.51
CA THR A 44 -21.42 -33.18 22.41
C THR A 44 -20.99 -31.73 22.66
N LYS A 45 -21.14 -31.25 23.89
CA LYS A 45 -20.69 -29.91 24.31
C LYS A 45 -19.17 -29.78 24.24
N ARG A 46 -18.43 -30.81 24.68
CA ARG A 46 -16.96 -30.89 24.60
C ARG A 46 -16.49 -30.88 23.14
N LYS A 47 -17.11 -31.67 22.27
CA LYS A 47 -16.81 -31.72 20.81
C LYS A 47 -17.06 -30.36 20.15
N SER A 48 -18.20 -29.72 20.43
CA SER A 48 -18.53 -28.38 19.92
C SER A 48 -17.50 -27.32 20.36
N ARG A 49 -17.13 -27.30 21.64
CA ARG A 49 -16.10 -26.40 22.17
C ARG A 49 -14.74 -26.61 21.49
N ASN A 50 -14.34 -27.86 21.29
CA ASN A 50 -13.08 -28.21 20.64
C ASN A 50 -13.06 -27.78 19.16
N LEU A 51 -14.18 -27.93 18.46
CA LEU A 51 -14.33 -27.48 17.08
C LEU A 51 -14.24 -25.95 16.96
N SER A 52 -14.94 -25.23 17.84
CA SER A 52 -14.88 -23.76 17.90
C SER A 52 -13.44 -23.28 18.16
N GLU A 53 -12.73 -23.92 19.08
CA GLU A 53 -11.36 -23.55 19.40
C GLU A 53 -10.39 -23.89 18.25
N LYS A 54 -10.60 -25.03 17.56
CA LYS A 54 -9.86 -25.36 16.34
C LYS A 54 -10.07 -24.29 15.26
N LYS A 55 -11.31 -23.87 15.01
CA LYS A 55 -11.61 -22.82 14.02
C LYS A 55 -10.89 -21.51 14.32
N ARG A 56 -10.82 -21.10 15.59
CA ARG A 56 -10.06 -19.90 16.02
C ARG A 56 -8.55 -20.04 15.75
N ARG A 57 -7.98 -21.21 16.06
CA ARG A 57 -6.57 -21.51 15.77
C ARG A 57 -6.26 -21.52 14.28
N ASP A 58 -7.16 -22.10 13.47
CA ASP A 58 -7.02 -22.14 12.02
C ASP A 58 -7.10 -20.74 11.43
N GLN A 59 -8.06 -19.91 11.89
CA GLN A 59 -8.15 -18.50 11.50
C GLN A 59 -6.90 -17.71 11.88
N PHE A 60 -6.39 -17.87 13.11
CA PHE A 60 -5.15 -17.24 13.53
C PHE A 60 -3.96 -17.65 12.63
N ASN A 61 -3.86 -18.94 12.29
CA ASN A 61 -2.80 -19.43 11.39
C ASN A 61 -2.91 -18.83 9.99
N MET A 62 -4.13 -18.68 9.44
CA MET A 62 -4.34 -18.01 8.16
C MET A 62 -3.83 -16.57 8.19
N LEU A 63 -4.22 -15.80 9.22
CA LEU A 63 -3.80 -14.40 9.37
C LEU A 63 -2.28 -14.26 9.52
N ILE A 64 -1.64 -15.16 10.27
CA ILE A 64 -0.17 -15.16 10.38
C ILE A 64 0.50 -15.43 9.03
N ASN A 65 -0.05 -16.31 8.20
CA ASN A 65 0.50 -16.59 6.87
C ASN A 65 0.34 -15.40 5.92
N GLU A 66 -0.83 -14.74 5.93
CA GLU A 66 -1.07 -13.51 5.17
C GLU A 66 -0.08 -12.42 5.59
N LEU A 67 0.04 -12.15 6.90
CA LEU A 67 1.02 -11.20 7.43
C LEU A 67 2.44 -11.55 7.00
N SER A 68 2.83 -12.83 7.11
CA SER A 68 4.16 -13.30 6.70
C SER A 68 4.43 -13.00 5.23
N SER A 69 3.44 -13.14 4.34
CA SER A 69 3.61 -12.85 2.92
C SER A 69 3.77 -11.36 2.61
N MET A 70 3.18 -10.49 3.44
CA MET A 70 3.29 -9.03 3.28
C MET A 70 4.61 -8.48 3.80
N VAL A 71 5.15 -9.05 4.89
CA VAL A 71 6.37 -8.52 5.54
C VAL A 71 7.65 -9.21 5.11
N SER A 72 7.55 -10.36 4.45
CA SER A 72 8.71 -11.13 4.03
C SER A 72 9.12 -10.76 2.60
N THR A 73 10.36 -10.28 2.45
CA THR A 73 10.99 -10.02 1.14
C THR A 73 11.79 -11.22 0.62
N ASN A 74 11.81 -12.32 1.38
CA ASN A 74 12.61 -13.51 1.10
C ASN A 74 11.77 -14.78 1.24
N SER A 75 12.13 -15.85 0.53
CA SER A 75 11.35 -17.10 0.51
C SER A 75 11.46 -17.94 1.80
N ARG A 76 11.99 -17.38 2.90
CA ARG A 76 12.19 -18.11 4.15
C ARG A 76 10.95 -18.07 5.03
N LYS A 77 10.46 -19.26 5.40
CA LYS A 77 9.36 -19.42 6.33
C LYS A 77 9.74 -18.91 7.72
N MET A 78 9.06 -17.88 8.19
CA MET A 78 9.24 -17.30 9.52
C MET A 78 8.37 -18.05 10.55
N ASP A 79 8.83 -18.14 11.80
CA ASP A 79 7.96 -18.55 12.89
C ASP A 79 6.99 -17.42 13.27
N LYS A 80 5.92 -17.76 13.99
CA LYS A 80 4.84 -16.82 14.31
C LYS A 80 5.30 -15.61 15.13
N SER A 81 6.26 -15.80 16.05
CA SER A 81 6.76 -14.69 16.86
C SER A 81 7.56 -13.72 15.99
N THR A 82 8.38 -14.27 15.09
CA THR A 82 9.18 -13.47 14.16
C THR A 82 8.28 -12.74 13.16
N VAL A 83 7.21 -13.36 12.63
CA VAL A 83 6.22 -12.65 11.78
C VAL A 83 5.69 -11.42 12.50
N LEU A 84 5.18 -11.58 13.72
CA LEU A 84 4.60 -10.46 14.49
C LEU A 84 5.65 -9.37 14.80
N LYS A 85 6.87 -9.74 15.19
CA LYS A 85 7.96 -8.78 15.44
C LYS A 85 8.34 -8.02 14.17
N SER A 86 8.46 -8.71 13.04
CA SER A 86 8.73 -8.08 11.74
C SER A 86 7.60 -7.18 11.30
N THR A 87 6.33 -7.56 11.51
CA THR A 87 5.19 -6.67 11.24
C THR A 87 5.25 -5.40 12.09
N ILE A 88 5.53 -5.51 13.39
CA ILE A 88 5.68 -4.34 14.26
C ILE A 88 6.84 -3.45 13.79
N SER A 89 7.99 -4.06 13.47
CA SER A 89 9.14 -3.32 12.95
C SER A 89 8.84 -2.64 11.63
N PHE A 90 8.12 -3.32 10.72
CA PHE A 90 7.71 -2.79 9.44
C PHE A 90 6.81 -1.56 9.61
N LEU A 91 5.79 -1.65 10.47
CA LEU A 91 4.87 -0.54 10.74
C LEU A 91 5.59 0.65 11.39
N LYS A 92 6.45 0.42 12.38
CA LYS A 92 7.24 1.49 13.01
C LYS A 92 8.18 2.20 12.04
N ASN A 93 8.90 1.43 11.24
CA ASN A 93 9.79 2.00 10.23
C ASN A 93 9.00 2.74 9.13
N HIS A 94 7.79 2.26 8.80
CA HIS A 94 6.90 2.97 7.89
C HIS A 94 6.42 4.30 8.48
N ASP A 95 6.05 4.35 9.76
CA ASP A 95 5.70 5.58 10.46
C ASP A 95 6.89 6.56 10.50
N GLU A 96 8.10 6.08 10.77
CA GLU A 96 9.32 6.90 10.75
C GLU A 96 9.63 7.45 9.35
N ILE A 97 9.50 6.64 8.29
CA ILE A 97 9.65 7.10 6.89
C ILE A 97 8.56 8.11 6.53
N ALA A 98 7.31 7.87 6.93
CA ALA A 98 6.22 8.81 6.72
C ALA A 98 6.48 10.14 7.44
N VAL A 99 7.00 10.09 8.67
CA VAL A 99 7.38 11.29 9.45
C VAL A 99 8.60 12.00 8.85
N GLN A 100 9.61 11.28 8.37
CA GLN A 100 10.77 11.89 7.71
C GLN A 100 10.39 12.49 6.36
N SER A 101 9.44 11.89 5.63
CA SER A 101 8.86 12.47 4.42
C SER A 101 8.11 13.78 4.71
N ARG A 102 7.42 13.89 5.86
CA ARG A 102 6.79 15.16 6.31
C ARG A 102 7.80 16.28 6.56
N ALA A 103 9.07 15.96 6.81
CA ALA A 103 10.12 16.98 6.95
C ALA A 103 10.54 17.60 5.60
N HIS A 104 10.24 16.93 4.48
CA HIS A 104 10.69 17.39 3.16
C HIS A 104 9.59 17.65 2.11
N GLU A 105 8.37 17.13 2.18
CA GLU A 105 7.26 17.60 1.33
C GLU A 105 5.93 16.87 1.65
N ILE A 106 4.82 17.61 1.52
CA ILE A 106 3.40 17.19 1.65
C ILE A 106 2.88 17.04 3.09
N GLN A 107 2.25 18.11 3.60
CA GLN A 107 1.35 17.98 4.76
C GLN A 107 0.11 17.17 4.33
N GLU A 108 -0.32 16.23 5.16
CA GLU A 108 -1.46 15.34 4.88
C GLU A 108 -2.83 16.06 4.80
N ASP A 109 -2.87 17.37 5.06
CA ASP A 109 -4.10 18.19 5.02
C ASP A 109 -4.48 18.67 3.61
N TRP A 110 -3.69 18.35 2.58
CA TRP A 110 -3.95 18.84 1.21
C TRP A 110 -5.02 18.04 0.48
N LYS A 111 -5.29 16.81 0.91
CA LYS A 111 -6.33 15.95 0.34
C LYS A 111 -7.58 16.00 1.21
N PRO A 112 -8.69 16.59 0.75
CA PRO A 112 -9.96 16.51 1.46
C PRO A 112 -10.39 15.06 1.74
N SER A 113 -10.92 14.79 2.93
CA SER A 113 -11.31 13.44 3.36
C SER A 113 -12.51 12.86 2.59
N PHE A 114 -13.29 13.71 1.92
CA PHE A 114 -14.41 13.29 1.10
C PHE A 114 -13.98 12.73 -0.27
N LEU A 115 -12.73 12.96 -0.68
CA LEU A 115 -12.18 12.43 -1.92
C LEU A 115 -11.44 11.12 -1.66
N SER A 116 -11.76 10.10 -2.44
CA SER A 116 -10.89 8.93 -2.61
C SER A 116 -9.56 9.35 -3.23
N ASN A 117 -8.54 8.49 -3.12
CA ASN A 117 -7.23 8.77 -3.73
C ASN A 117 -7.34 8.90 -5.25
N GLU A 118 -8.20 8.09 -5.88
CA GLU A 118 -8.44 8.12 -7.32
C GLU A 118 -9.06 9.44 -7.76
N GLU A 119 -10.15 9.87 -7.12
CA GLU A 119 -10.80 11.17 -7.43
C GLU A 119 -9.85 12.35 -7.21
N PHE A 120 -9.07 12.31 -6.13
CA PHE A 120 -8.10 13.36 -5.86
C PHE A 120 -6.97 13.38 -6.91
N THR A 121 -6.42 12.22 -7.28
CA THR A 121 -5.41 12.13 -8.33
C THR A 121 -5.96 12.66 -9.66
N HIS A 122 -7.18 12.29 -10.06
CA HIS A 122 -7.80 12.83 -11.26
C HIS A 122 -7.96 14.35 -11.21
N LEU A 123 -8.49 14.87 -10.10
CA LEU A 123 -8.67 16.31 -9.90
C LEU A 123 -7.35 17.08 -10.03
N ILE A 124 -6.28 16.59 -9.39
CA ILE A 124 -4.98 17.25 -9.41
C ILE A 124 -4.34 17.20 -10.80
N LEU A 125 -4.43 16.05 -11.49
CA LEU A 125 -3.89 15.92 -12.84
C LEU A 125 -4.66 16.79 -13.83
N GLU A 126 -5.98 16.92 -13.71
CA GLU A 126 -6.77 17.81 -14.55
C GLU A 126 -6.45 19.29 -14.27
N ALA A 127 -6.36 19.69 -13.00
CA ALA A 127 -6.07 21.07 -12.63
C ALA A 127 -4.65 21.55 -13.04
N LEU A 128 -3.71 20.63 -13.19
CA LEU A 128 -2.32 20.92 -13.56
C LEU A 128 -2.02 20.66 -15.04
N ASP A 129 -3.01 20.22 -15.84
CA ASP A 129 -2.77 19.65 -17.17
C ASP A 129 -1.63 18.62 -17.14
N GLY A 130 -1.66 17.77 -16.11
CA GLY A 130 -0.60 16.85 -15.73
C GLY A 130 -0.87 15.39 -16.05
N PHE A 131 0.22 14.62 -16.09
CA PHE A 131 0.16 13.15 -16.20
C PHE A 131 1.20 12.51 -15.28
N ILE A 132 0.99 11.22 -14.99
CA ILE A 132 1.94 10.40 -14.23
C ILE A 132 2.60 9.44 -15.20
N MET A 133 3.92 9.35 -15.13
CA MET A 133 4.69 8.35 -15.87
C MET A 133 5.71 7.69 -14.95
N VAL A 134 5.98 6.41 -15.22
CA VAL A 134 6.99 5.63 -14.51
C VAL A 134 7.89 4.99 -15.52
N PHE A 135 9.19 5.21 -15.36
CA PHE A 135 10.22 4.67 -16.23
C PHE A 135 11.45 4.26 -15.43
N SER A 136 12.29 3.38 -16.00
CA SER A 136 13.55 2.95 -15.40
C SER A 136 14.61 4.05 -15.47
N SER A 137 15.72 3.88 -14.74
CA SER A 137 16.92 4.71 -14.91
C SER A 137 17.53 4.61 -16.32
N SER A 138 17.20 3.56 -17.08
CA SER A 138 17.56 3.43 -18.50
C SER A 138 16.55 4.07 -19.44
N GLY A 139 15.56 4.82 -18.93
CA GLY A 139 14.53 5.50 -19.70
C GLY A 139 13.39 4.61 -20.20
N ARG A 140 13.35 3.30 -19.90
CA ARG A 140 12.26 2.43 -20.38
C ARG A 140 10.97 2.71 -19.63
N ILE A 141 9.88 2.96 -20.35
CA ILE A 141 8.58 3.30 -19.75
C ILE A 141 7.88 2.02 -19.29
N PHE A 142 7.36 2.03 -18.07
CA PHE A 142 6.59 0.94 -17.45
C PHE A 142 5.11 1.29 -17.26
N TYR A 143 4.80 2.58 -17.15
CA TYR A 143 3.46 3.06 -16.92
C TYR A 143 3.32 4.51 -17.38
N ALA A 144 2.17 4.83 -17.96
CA ALA A 144 1.70 6.19 -18.19
C ALA A 144 0.21 6.26 -17.82
N SER A 145 -0.23 7.36 -17.21
CA SER A 145 -1.65 7.61 -16.93
C SER A 145 -2.42 7.94 -18.20
N GLU A 146 -3.72 7.66 -18.22
CA GLU A 146 -4.61 7.95 -19.36
C GLU A 146 -4.59 9.43 -19.81
N SER A 147 -4.33 10.36 -18.87
CA SER A 147 -4.24 11.80 -19.16
C SER A 147 -3.13 12.17 -20.16
N ILE A 148 -2.15 11.29 -20.41
CA ILE A 148 -1.13 11.54 -21.43
C ILE A 148 -1.72 11.63 -22.84
N THR A 149 -2.83 10.95 -23.09
CA THR A 149 -3.50 10.95 -24.41
C THR A 149 -4.02 12.33 -24.75
N SER A 150 -4.68 13.01 -23.80
CA SER A 150 -5.22 14.35 -24.02
C SER A 150 -4.13 15.42 -24.09
N LEU A 151 -2.99 15.20 -23.45
CA LEU A 151 -1.92 16.19 -23.32
C LEU A 151 -0.87 16.09 -24.43
N LEU A 152 -0.42 14.87 -24.74
CA LEU A 152 0.66 14.61 -25.71
C LEU A 152 0.20 13.84 -26.96
N GLY A 153 -1.04 13.33 -26.98
CA GLY A 153 -1.59 12.61 -28.14
C GLY A 153 -1.13 11.15 -28.28
N HIS A 154 -0.44 10.61 -27.27
CA HIS A 154 0.00 9.20 -27.26
C HIS A 154 -0.94 8.33 -26.45
N LEU A 155 -1.27 7.13 -26.95
CA LEU A 155 -1.96 6.15 -26.12
C LEU A 155 -0.97 5.53 -25.11
N PRO A 156 -1.39 5.31 -23.84
CA PRO A 156 -0.53 4.68 -22.83
C PRO A 156 0.05 3.33 -23.27
N SER A 157 -0.71 2.54 -24.04
CA SER A 157 -0.27 1.25 -24.58
C SER A 157 0.94 1.35 -25.49
N ASP A 158 1.04 2.44 -26.25
CA ASP A 158 2.09 2.62 -27.24
C ASP A 158 3.40 2.98 -26.56
N LEU A 159 3.30 3.77 -25.48
CA LEU A 159 4.44 4.24 -24.69
C LEU A 159 5.16 3.10 -23.96
N LEU A 160 4.50 1.99 -23.63
CA LEU A 160 5.12 0.85 -22.94
C LEU A 160 6.24 0.17 -23.75
N ASN A 161 6.26 0.40 -25.07
CA ASN A 161 7.29 -0.11 -25.96
C ASN A 161 8.35 0.95 -26.32
N MET A 162 8.24 2.15 -25.75
CA MET A 162 9.13 3.27 -26.01
C MET A 162 10.05 3.53 -24.81
N THR A 163 11.05 4.37 -25.05
CA THR A 163 11.89 4.97 -24.01
C THR A 163 11.61 6.46 -23.92
N MET A 164 11.97 7.07 -22.79
CA MET A 164 11.89 8.52 -22.61
C MET A 164 12.72 9.28 -23.67
N TYR A 165 13.80 8.69 -24.17
CA TYR A 165 14.62 9.31 -25.22
C TYR A 165 13.89 9.42 -26.55
N ASP A 166 12.89 8.56 -26.81
CA ASP A 166 12.05 8.65 -28.02
C ASP A 166 11.03 9.80 -27.92
N LEU A 167 10.77 10.32 -26.71
CA LEU A 167 9.83 11.41 -26.44
C LEU A 167 10.53 12.75 -26.24
N VAL A 168 11.76 12.73 -25.71
CA VAL A 168 12.57 13.92 -25.45
C VAL A 168 13.28 14.38 -26.73
N PHE A 169 13.30 15.68 -26.95
CA PHE A 169 13.97 16.28 -28.09
C PHE A 169 15.47 15.95 -28.09
N GLU A 170 16.06 15.69 -29.26
CA GLU A 170 17.43 15.16 -29.38
C GLU A 170 18.48 16.04 -28.68
N GLU A 171 18.29 17.36 -28.72
CA GLU A 171 19.18 18.34 -28.07
C GLU A 171 19.16 18.21 -26.53
N ASP A 172 18.04 17.80 -25.94
CA ASP A 172 17.82 17.74 -24.49
C ASP A 172 18.14 16.35 -23.90
N GLN A 173 18.35 15.33 -24.76
CA GLN A 173 18.59 13.96 -24.30
C GLN A 173 19.84 13.83 -23.41
N SER A 174 20.87 14.62 -23.68
CA SER A 174 22.11 14.62 -22.90
C SER A 174 21.90 15.14 -21.48
N GLU A 175 21.13 16.22 -21.33
CA GLU A 175 20.76 16.79 -20.03
C GLU A 175 19.86 15.83 -19.27
N PHE A 176 18.85 15.28 -19.93
CA PHE A 176 17.96 14.29 -19.34
C PHE A 176 18.73 13.05 -18.82
N TYR A 177 19.68 12.53 -19.61
CA TYR A 177 20.54 11.42 -19.18
C TYR A 177 21.34 11.77 -17.92
N ASN A 178 21.89 12.98 -17.84
CA ASN A 178 22.64 13.43 -16.66
C ASN A 178 21.75 13.53 -15.41
N VAL A 179 20.52 14.03 -15.54
CA VAL A 179 19.53 14.07 -14.45
C VAL A 179 19.23 12.66 -13.93
N LEU A 180 19.08 11.68 -14.82
CA LEU A 180 18.81 10.29 -14.43
C LEU A 180 20.01 9.61 -13.74
N LEU A 181 21.24 10.00 -14.08
CA LEU A 181 22.46 9.47 -13.45
C LEU A 181 22.79 10.13 -12.11
N SER A 182 22.41 11.40 -11.91
CA SER A 182 22.70 12.16 -10.70
C SER A 182 21.44 12.85 -10.15
N PRO A 183 20.59 12.13 -9.40
CA PRO A 183 19.36 12.68 -8.82
C PRO A 183 19.57 13.78 -7.78
N ALA A 184 20.82 14.05 -7.36
CA ALA A 184 21.14 14.87 -6.19
C ALA A 184 21.42 16.36 -6.50
N ASN A 185 21.50 16.78 -7.77
CA ASN A 185 21.97 18.14 -8.11
C ASN A 185 20.87 19.17 -8.36
N THR A 186 19.58 18.82 -8.30
CA THR A 186 18.50 19.73 -8.72
C THR A 186 17.83 20.51 -7.59
N LEU A 187 18.09 20.19 -6.32
CA LEU A 187 17.43 20.86 -5.18
C LEU A 187 18.20 22.07 -4.62
N ASP A 188 19.49 22.20 -4.95
CA ASP A 188 20.33 23.29 -4.41
C ASP A 188 20.42 24.53 -5.33
N ALA A 189 19.90 24.46 -6.56
CA ALA A 189 20.06 25.54 -7.55
C ALA A 189 19.03 26.68 -7.44
N MET A 190 17.99 26.56 -6.60
CA MET A 190 16.96 27.60 -6.44
C MET A 190 17.20 28.57 -5.27
N ASN A 191 18.28 28.40 -4.48
CA ASN A 191 18.54 29.23 -3.29
C ASN A 191 19.52 30.40 -3.51
N ASP A 192 20.04 30.64 -4.73
CA ASP A 192 21.12 31.62 -4.94
C ASP A 192 20.76 32.82 -5.84
N SER A 193 19.49 33.00 -6.21
CA SER A 193 19.07 34.14 -7.07
C SER A 193 18.52 35.37 -6.32
N ASP A 194 18.39 35.34 -4.99
CA ASP A 194 17.94 36.49 -4.18
C ASP A 194 19.05 37.16 -3.36
N ALA A 195 20.32 36.93 -3.71
CA ALA A 195 21.46 37.59 -3.10
C ALA A 195 22.28 38.41 -4.11
N LYS A 196 21.65 39.38 -4.79
CA LYS A 196 22.37 40.56 -5.29
C LYS A 196 21.53 41.81 -5.45
#